data_AF-A0A1L8DAG0-F1
#
_entry.id   AF-A0A1L8DAG0-F1
#
_cell.length_a   1.000
_cell.length_b   1.000
_cell.length_c   1.000
_cell.angle_alpha   90.00
_cell.angle_beta   90.00
_cell.angle_gamma   90.00
#
_symmetry.space_group_name_H-M   'P 1'
#
loop_
_entity.id
_entity.type
_entity.pdbx_description
1 polymer ?
#
loop_
_entity_poly.entity_id
_entity_poly.type
_entity_poly.pdbx_seq_one_letter_code
_entity_poly.pdbx_strand_id
1 'polypeptide(L)'
;AITSHGITFTAAKDLARVVLIKIVIGFFCLLREDTKDLFYKMKVLCVISCLIAIAFAAETKPEEGAKVYKRLIPADVLRDFPGMCFASTKCATIEPGKHWDLAPFCGRSTCVVSDDKEPKLLELVEDCGPLPLANDKCKLDTDKTNKTAPFPNCCPIFTCEEGVKLEYPEFSKGQEAPKN
;
A
#
# COMPACT_ATOMS: atom_id res chain seq x y z
N ALA A 1 -32.13 -17.43 37.46
CA ALA A 1 -30.96 -18.07 36.85
C ALA A 1 -30.83 -17.55 35.42
N ILE A 2 -29.64 -17.07 35.07
CA ILE A 2 -29.29 -16.41 33.80
C ILE A 2 -28.63 -17.45 32.89
N THR A 3 -28.99 -17.49 31.60
CA THR A 3 -28.08 -17.38 30.43
C THR A 3 -28.67 -18.06 29.17
N SER A 4 -28.81 -17.26 28.13
CA SER A 4 -29.10 -17.65 26.75
C SER A 4 -27.99 -17.06 25.85
N HIS A 5 -27.20 -17.91 25.22
CA HIS A 5 -26.30 -17.60 24.11
C HIS A 5 -26.63 -18.61 23.00
N GLY A 6 -26.79 -18.31 21.72
CA GLY A 6 -26.41 -17.14 20.95
C GLY A 6 -26.19 -17.65 19.53
N ILE A 7 -27.28 -17.88 18.78
CA ILE A 7 -27.24 -18.29 17.37
C ILE A 7 -27.23 -17.00 16.54
N THR A 8 -26.05 -16.57 16.12
CA THR A 8 -25.90 -15.40 15.23
C THR A 8 -24.77 -15.66 14.24
N PHE A 9 -25.05 -16.28 13.08
CA PHE A 9 -24.19 -16.18 11.89
C PHE A 9 -24.87 -16.64 10.58
N THR A 10 -26.12 -16.29 10.32
CA THR A 10 -26.77 -16.58 9.01
C THR A 10 -27.70 -15.49 8.47
N ALA A 11 -27.88 -14.34 9.14
CA ALA A 11 -28.84 -13.31 8.66
C ALA A 11 -28.28 -12.37 7.57
N ALA A 12 -26.96 -12.14 7.51
CA ALA A 12 -26.39 -11.12 6.63
C ALA A 12 -26.30 -11.53 5.14
N LYS A 13 -26.16 -12.83 4.85
CA LYS A 13 -26.06 -13.33 3.46
C LYS A 13 -27.42 -13.41 2.77
N ASP A 14 -28.50 -13.66 3.50
CA ASP A 14 -29.86 -13.68 2.94
C ASP A 14 -30.38 -12.28 2.61
N LEU A 15 -30.03 -11.27 3.42
CA LEU A 15 -30.43 -9.89 3.15
C LEU A 15 -29.82 -9.36 1.83
N ALA A 16 -28.55 -9.66 1.57
CA ALA A 16 -27.87 -9.25 0.34
C ALA A 16 -28.46 -9.93 -0.91
N ARG A 17 -28.86 -11.21 -0.82
CA ARG A 17 -29.52 -11.92 -1.93
C ARG A 17 -30.93 -11.41 -2.18
N VAL A 18 -31.72 -11.12 -1.14
CA VAL A 18 -33.07 -10.55 -1.29
C VAL A 18 -33.01 -9.13 -1.87
N VAL A 19 -32.01 -8.32 -1.47
CA VAL A 19 -31.79 -6.98 -2.04
C VAL A 19 -31.40 -7.09 -3.51
N LEU A 20 -30.49 -8.01 -3.89
CA LEU A 20 -30.08 -8.20 -5.28
C LEU A 20 -31.24 -8.70 -6.16
N ILE A 21 -32.07 -9.63 -5.68
CA ILE A 21 -33.23 -10.13 -6.40
C ILE A 21 -34.29 -9.03 -6.57
N LYS A 22 -34.53 -8.20 -5.55
CA LYS A 22 -35.44 -7.05 -5.66
C LYS A 22 -34.92 -5.97 -6.60
N ILE A 23 -33.61 -5.75 -6.65
CA ILE A 23 -32.97 -4.83 -7.61
C ILE A 23 -33.15 -5.36 -9.03
N VAL A 24 -32.91 -6.64 -9.28
CA VAL A 24 -33.01 -7.26 -10.62
C VAL A 24 -34.46 -7.28 -11.11
N ILE A 25 -35.44 -7.62 -10.24
CA ILE A 25 -36.87 -7.59 -10.59
C ILE A 25 -37.36 -6.14 -10.78
N GLY A 26 -36.88 -5.19 -9.97
CA GLY A 26 -37.16 -3.76 -10.14
C GLY A 26 -36.60 -3.21 -11.46
N PHE A 27 -35.43 -3.69 -11.88
CA PHE A 27 -34.82 -3.35 -13.17
C PHE A 27 -35.63 -3.91 -14.35
N PHE A 28 -36.19 -5.12 -14.20
CA PHE A 28 -37.02 -5.75 -15.23
C PHE A 28 -38.42 -5.10 -15.37
N CYS A 29 -39.01 -4.62 -14.27
CA CYS A 29 -40.28 -3.87 -14.31
C CYS A 29 -40.14 -2.46 -14.92
N LEU A 30 -38.94 -1.86 -14.90
CA LEU A 30 -38.70 -0.52 -15.46
C LEU A 30 -38.56 -0.50 -17.00
N LEU A 31 -38.55 -1.65 -17.67
CA LEU A 31 -38.41 -1.76 -19.13
C LEU A 31 -39.73 -1.73 -19.90
N ARG A 32 -40.86 -1.45 -19.23
CA ARG A 32 -42.17 -1.41 -19.87
C ARG A 32 -43.01 -0.22 -19.41
N GLU A 33 -42.60 1.02 -19.74
CA GLU A 33 -43.52 2.15 -19.98
C GLU A 33 -42.77 3.43 -20.39
N ASP A 34 -43.36 4.11 -21.39
CA ASP A 34 -43.11 5.43 -22.00
C ASP A 34 -41.73 6.13 -21.91
N THR A 35 -41.16 6.38 -23.09
CA THR A 35 -39.79 6.85 -23.38
C THR A 35 -39.42 8.25 -22.87
N LYS A 36 -40.34 9.02 -22.28
CA LYS A 36 -40.08 10.40 -21.81
C LYS A 36 -39.74 10.47 -20.33
N ASP A 37 -40.30 9.61 -19.49
CA ASP A 37 -39.98 9.54 -18.05
C ASP A 37 -38.61 8.90 -17.78
N LEU A 38 -38.13 8.07 -18.71
CA LEU A 38 -36.83 7.42 -18.62
C LEU A 38 -35.66 8.42 -18.62
N PHE A 39 -35.77 9.52 -19.37
CA PHE A 39 -34.72 10.55 -19.46
C PHE A 39 -34.61 11.38 -18.17
N TYR A 40 -35.73 11.66 -17.51
CA TYR A 40 -35.75 12.39 -16.22
C TYR A 40 -35.31 11.47 -15.07
N LYS A 41 -35.80 10.23 -15.03
CA LYS A 41 -35.37 9.22 -14.05
C LYS A 41 -33.89 8.88 -14.18
N MET A 42 -33.33 8.75 -15.39
CA MET A 42 -31.90 8.50 -15.61
C MET A 42 -31.02 9.66 -15.09
N LYS A 43 -31.43 10.91 -15.32
CA LYS A 43 -30.70 12.09 -14.81
C LYS A 43 -30.74 12.14 -13.28
N VAL A 44 -31.90 11.89 -12.67
CA VAL A 44 -32.07 11.88 -11.22
C VAL A 44 -31.27 10.73 -10.57
N LEU A 45 -31.27 9.54 -11.19
CA LEU A 45 -30.53 8.38 -10.71
C LEU A 45 -29.02 8.58 -10.83
N CYS A 46 -28.53 9.21 -11.90
CA CYS A 46 -27.13 9.62 -12.05
C CYS A 46 -26.72 10.65 -10.99
N VAL A 47 -27.55 11.66 -10.72
CA VAL A 47 -27.24 12.69 -9.71
C VAL A 47 -27.18 12.08 -8.30
N ILE A 48 -28.12 11.19 -7.94
CA ILE A 48 -28.11 10.49 -6.65
C ILE A 48 -26.88 9.57 -6.54
N SER A 49 -26.53 8.85 -7.60
CA SER A 49 -25.32 8.02 -7.65
C SER A 49 -24.04 8.83 -7.45
N CYS A 50 -23.94 10.03 -8.04
CA CYS A 50 -22.79 10.92 -7.86
C CYS A 50 -22.69 11.45 -6.42
N LEU A 51 -23.82 11.78 -5.79
CA LEU A 51 -23.83 12.25 -4.39
C LEU A 51 -23.41 11.16 -3.40
N ILE A 52 -23.81 9.92 -3.64
CA ILE A 52 -23.39 8.77 -2.83
C ILE A 52 -21.88 8.51 -3.00
N ALA A 53 -21.35 8.59 -4.22
CA ALA A 53 -19.91 8.42 -4.46
C ALA A 53 -19.05 9.48 -3.75
N ILE A 54 -19.52 10.73 -3.67
CA ILE A 54 -18.82 11.81 -2.96
C ILE A 54 -18.83 11.58 -1.44
N ALA A 55 -19.91 11.05 -0.87
CA ALA A 55 -20.00 10.75 0.56
C ALA A 55 -19.05 9.60 0.96
N PHE A 56 -18.85 8.59 0.11
CA PHE A 56 -17.90 7.50 0.36
C PHE A 56 -16.43 7.88 0.12
N ALA A 57 -16.15 8.94 -0.65
CA ALA A 57 -14.79 9.43 -0.90
C ALA A 57 -14.23 10.34 0.22
N ALA A 58 -15.06 10.73 1.20
CA ALA A 58 -14.69 11.68 2.25
C ALA A 58 -14.02 11.04 3.49
N GLU A 59 -13.96 9.71 3.58
CA GLU A 59 -13.39 8.98 4.72
C GLU A 59 -12.14 8.19 4.36
N THR A 60 -11.14 8.85 3.78
CA THR A 60 -9.75 8.40 3.87
C THR A 60 -8.87 9.61 4.12
N LYS A 61 -8.83 10.10 5.36
CA LYS A 61 -7.67 10.86 5.79
C LYS A 61 -6.50 9.87 5.78
N PRO A 62 -5.46 10.07 4.95
CA PRO A 62 -4.24 9.31 5.15
C PRO A 62 -3.75 9.70 6.54
N GLU A 63 -3.83 8.78 7.50
CA GLU A 63 -2.93 8.84 8.65
C GLU A 63 -1.53 9.04 8.08
N GLU A 64 -0.69 9.90 8.69
CA GLU A 64 0.71 10.10 8.29
C GLU A 64 1.45 8.75 8.37
N GLY A 65 1.28 7.93 7.33
CA GLY A 65 1.88 6.63 7.20
C GLY A 65 3.39 6.81 7.07
N ALA A 66 4.13 5.85 7.61
CA ALA A 66 5.58 5.82 7.50
C ALA A 66 6.02 6.11 6.06
N LYS A 67 6.82 7.18 5.89
CA LYS A 67 7.29 7.62 4.57
C LYS A 67 8.19 6.53 3.99
N VAL A 68 7.76 5.95 2.87
CA VAL A 68 8.56 4.95 2.14
C VAL A 68 9.50 5.66 1.19
N TYR A 69 10.79 5.34 1.31
CA TYR A 69 11.85 5.82 0.44
C TYR A 69 12.14 4.77 -0.62
N LYS A 70 12.36 5.22 -1.85
CA LYS A 70 12.70 4.36 -2.98
C LYS A 70 14.06 4.73 -3.52
N ARG A 71 14.92 3.75 -3.75
CA ARG A 71 16.20 3.92 -4.45
C ARG A 71 16.43 2.78 -5.42
N LEU A 72 17.01 3.09 -6.57
CA LEU A 72 17.48 2.10 -7.53
C LEU A 72 18.97 1.89 -7.30
N ILE A 73 19.37 0.65 -7.05
CA ILE A 73 20.77 0.24 -6.96
C ILE A 73 21.07 -0.75 -8.09
N PRO A 74 22.31 -0.86 -8.58
CA PRO A 74 22.67 -1.95 -9.47
C PRO A 74 22.42 -3.29 -8.74
N ALA A 75 21.77 -4.24 -9.42
CA ALA A 75 21.53 -5.55 -8.83
C ALA A 75 22.85 -6.34 -8.78
N ASP A 76 23.06 -7.07 -7.68
CA ASP A 76 24.09 -8.11 -7.65
C ASP A 76 23.67 -9.23 -8.60
N VAL A 77 24.59 -9.69 -9.44
CA VAL A 77 24.34 -10.76 -10.41
C VAL A 77 25.40 -11.84 -10.23
N LEU A 78 24.95 -13.08 -10.07
CA LEU A 78 25.87 -14.22 -10.00
C LEU A 78 26.30 -14.61 -11.41
N ARG A 79 27.57 -15.02 -11.53
CA ARG A 79 28.15 -15.48 -12.79
C ARG A 79 27.34 -16.60 -13.46
N ASP A 80 26.79 -17.52 -12.65
CA ASP A 80 26.02 -18.66 -13.14
C ASP A 80 24.59 -18.28 -13.58
N PHE A 81 24.11 -17.10 -13.18
CA PHE A 81 22.75 -16.64 -13.40
C PHE A 81 22.69 -15.17 -13.86
N PRO A 82 23.20 -14.85 -15.06
CA PRO A 82 23.36 -13.46 -15.52
C PRO A 82 22.04 -12.70 -15.73
N GLY A 83 20.90 -13.39 -15.79
CA GLY A 83 19.58 -12.81 -16.03
C GLY A 83 18.71 -12.66 -14.77
N MET A 84 19.26 -12.91 -13.57
CA MET A 84 18.52 -12.85 -12.32
C MET A 84 19.23 -11.94 -11.31
N CYS A 85 18.47 -11.24 -10.49
CA CYS A 85 19.01 -10.48 -9.36
C CYS A 85 19.37 -11.43 -8.21
N PHE A 86 20.47 -11.18 -7.51
CA PHE A 86 20.85 -11.94 -6.32
C PHE A 86 20.40 -11.21 -5.06
N ALA A 87 19.47 -11.81 -4.31
CA ALA A 87 18.98 -11.30 -3.04
C ALA A 87 19.91 -11.74 -1.90
N SER A 88 20.83 -10.87 -1.50
CA SER A 88 21.80 -11.15 -0.43
C SER A 88 21.16 -11.53 0.90
N THR A 89 20.04 -10.90 1.28
CA THR A 89 19.29 -11.18 2.51
C THR A 89 18.61 -12.56 2.51
N LYS A 90 18.37 -13.15 1.34
CA LYS A 90 17.74 -14.47 1.16
C LYS A 90 18.72 -15.54 0.69
N CYS A 91 19.94 -15.16 0.32
CA CYS A 91 20.92 -16.03 -0.35
C CYS A 91 20.31 -16.78 -1.56
N ALA A 92 19.52 -16.08 -2.39
CA ALA A 92 18.78 -16.68 -3.49
C ALA A 92 18.74 -15.76 -4.72
N THR A 93 18.64 -16.35 -5.91
CA THR A 93 18.41 -15.62 -7.16
C THR A 93 16.92 -15.38 -7.39
N ILE A 94 16.58 -14.18 -7.83
CA ILE A 94 15.21 -13.69 -8.01
C ILE A 94 15.04 -13.21 -9.46
N GLU A 95 13.95 -13.66 -10.10
CA GLU A 95 13.63 -13.28 -11.47
C GLU A 95 13.21 -11.79 -11.58
N PRO A 96 13.44 -11.15 -12.74
CA PRO A 96 12.93 -9.81 -13.00
C PRO A 96 11.41 -9.70 -12.79
N GLY A 97 10.98 -8.61 -12.16
CA GLY A 97 9.59 -8.34 -11.78
C GLY A 97 9.16 -8.98 -10.46
N LYS A 98 10.00 -9.80 -9.81
CA LYS A 98 9.72 -10.36 -8.48
C LYS A 98 10.34 -9.49 -7.38
N HIS A 99 9.73 -9.56 -6.19
CA HIS A 99 10.15 -8.84 -5.00
C HIS A 99 10.41 -9.79 -3.84
N TRP A 100 11.20 -9.33 -2.87
CA TRP A 100 11.52 -10.05 -1.64
C TRP A 100 11.65 -9.10 -0.45
N ASP A 101 11.42 -9.62 0.75
CA ASP A 101 11.61 -8.87 1.98
C ASP A 101 13.10 -8.82 2.37
N LEU A 102 13.54 -7.66 2.89
CA LEU A 102 14.91 -7.41 3.32
C LEU A 102 15.19 -7.81 4.78
N ALA A 103 14.28 -8.54 5.43
CA ALA A 103 14.45 -9.00 6.80
C ALA A 103 15.84 -9.63 7.01
N PRO A 104 16.60 -9.20 8.04
CA PRO A 104 16.18 -8.46 9.24
C PRO A 104 16.04 -6.93 9.10
N PHE A 105 16.33 -6.35 7.93
CA PHE A 105 16.10 -4.94 7.68
C PHE A 105 14.62 -4.67 7.32
N CYS A 106 14.10 -3.51 7.73
CA CYS A 106 12.75 -3.11 7.37
C CYS A 106 12.72 -2.50 5.96
N GLY A 107 12.46 -3.34 4.98
CA GLY A 107 12.36 -2.93 3.58
C GLY A 107 11.95 -4.08 2.67
N ARG A 108 11.68 -3.74 1.42
CA ARG A 108 11.41 -4.67 0.33
C ARG A 108 12.26 -4.29 -0.87
N SER A 109 12.76 -5.29 -1.57
CA SER A 109 13.47 -5.11 -2.83
C SER A 109 12.72 -5.75 -3.97
N THR A 110 12.86 -5.18 -5.17
CA THR A 110 12.29 -5.70 -6.40
C THR A 110 13.35 -5.76 -7.48
N CYS A 111 13.44 -6.89 -8.18
CA CYS A 111 14.33 -7.04 -9.34
C CYS A 111 13.68 -6.34 -10.54
N VAL A 112 14.34 -5.35 -11.12
CA VAL A 112 13.83 -4.60 -12.28
C VAL A 112 14.90 -4.56 -13.38
N VAL A 113 14.48 -4.44 -14.63
CA VAL A 113 15.38 -4.25 -15.77
C VAL A 113 15.37 -2.76 -16.11
N SER A 114 16.54 -2.18 -16.38
CA SER A 114 16.62 -0.79 -16.83
C SER A 114 16.07 -0.63 -18.25
N ASP A 115 15.48 0.54 -18.51
CA ASP A 115 14.94 0.91 -19.84
C ASP A 115 16.03 1.47 -20.79
N ASP A 116 17.31 1.24 -20.47
CA ASP A 116 18.44 1.74 -21.25
C ASP A 116 18.66 0.93 -22.53
N LYS A 117 19.44 1.49 -23.47
CA LYS A 117 19.84 0.79 -24.72
C LYS A 117 20.49 -0.58 -24.47
N GLU A 118 21.19 -0.70 -23.35
CA GLU A 118 21.75 -1.96 -22.85
C GLU A 118 21.03 -2.31 -21.55
N PRO A 119 20.16 -3.33 -21.54
CA PRO A 119 19.34 -3.65 -20.37
C PRO A 119 20.24 -4.13 -19.23
N LYS A 120 20.19 -3.43 -18.10
CA LYS A 120 20.90 -3.80 -16.86
C LYS A 120 19.90 -4.24 -15.81
N LEU A 121 20.30 -5.18 -14.97
CA LEU A 121 19.52 -5.55 -13.79
C LEU A 121 19.74 -4.52 -12.69
N LEU A 122 18.65 -4.00 -12.17
CA LEU A 122 18.60 -3.07 -11.05
C LEU A 122 17.77 -3.69 -9.94
N GLU A 123 18.07 -3.31 -8.72
CA GLU A 123 17.26 -3.61 -7.55
C GLU A 123 16.59 -2.31 -7.08
N LEU A 124 15.27 -2.28 -7.15
CA LEU A 124 14.45 -1.23 -6.56
C LEU A 124 14.26 -1.54 -5.09
N VAL A 125 14.96 -0.81 -4.23
CA VAL A 125 14.87 -0.92 -2.78
C VAL A 125 13.86 0.10 -2.26
N GLU A 126 12.83 -0.39 -1.57
CA GLU A 126 11.86 0.38 -0.83
C GLU A 126 12.09 0.17 0.68
N ASP A 127 12.48 1.22 1.40
CA ASP A 127 12.74 1.14 2.84
C ASP A 127 12.23 2.38 3.59
N CYS A 128 12.50 2.43 4.89
CA CYS A 128 12.07 3.52 5.76
C CYS A 128 12.89 4.81 5.60
N GLY A 129 13.91 4.81 4.74
CA GLY A 129 14.79 5.95 4.53
C GLY A 129 15.84 6.15 5.63
N PRO A 130 16.54 7.30 5.59
CA PRO A 130 17.59 7.61 6.54
C PRO A 130 17.02 7.84 7.93
N LEU A 131 17.74 7.37 8.96
CA LEU A 131 17.39 7.68 10.32
C LEU A 131 17.68 9.16 10.63
N PRO A 132 16.82 9.83 11.41
CA PRO A 132 17.07 11.21 11.82
C PRO A 132 18.31 11.32 12.72
N LEU A 133 18.90 12.51 12.78
CA LEU A 133 19.99 12.78 13.72
C LEU A 133 19.50 12.63 15.16
N ALA A 134 20.36 12.08 16.01
CA ALA A 134 20.06 11.91 17.43
C ALA A 134 19.76 13.27 18.07
N ASN A 135 18.58 13.39 18.67
CA ASN A 135 18.13 14.61 19.34
C ASN A 135 17.39 14.20 20.63
N ASP A 136 17.70 14.86 21.74
CA ASP A 136 17.09 14.57 23.05
C ASP A 136 15.57 14.84 23.09
N LYS A 137 15.08 15.68 22.16
CA LYS A 137 13.68 16.14 22.08
C LYS A 137 12.78 15.25 21.21
N CYS A 138 13.34 14.28 20.51
CA CYS A 138 12.61 13.37 19.63
C CYS A 138 13.02 11.94 19.92
N LYS A 139 12.10 11.15 20.47
CA LYS A 139 12.37 9.76 20.86
C LYS A 139 11.65 8.79 19.94
N LEU A 140 12.29 7.65 19.70
CA LEU A 140 11.65 6.52 19.05
C LEU A 140 10.48 6.06 19.92
N ASP A 141 9.29 6.06 19.36
CA ASP A 141 8.08 5.58 20.02
C ASP A 141 8.07 4.05 19.93
N THR A 142 8.57 3.38 20.98
CA THR A 142 8.69 1.91 21.01
C THR A 142 7.35 1.20 21.08
N ASP A 143 6.31 1.90 21.54
CA ASP A 143 4.97 1.33 21.65
C ASP A 143 4.28 1.32 20.28
N LYS A 144 4.55 2.34 19.45
CA LYS A 144 4.04 2.40 18.07
C LYS A 144 4.93 1.71 17.05
N THR A 145 6.23 1.59 17.32
CA THR A 145 7.18 0.97 16.39
C THR A 145 7.28 -0.54 16.61
N ASN A 146 6.70 -1.32 15.69
CA ASN A 146 6.86 -2.78 15.71
C ASN A 146 7.93 -3.25 14.70
N LYS A 147 9.17 -3.39 15.16
CA LYS A 147 10.31 -3.81 14.31
C LYS A 147 10.16 -5.18 13.66
N THR A 148 9.30 -6.04 14.18
CA THR A 148 9.09 -7.41 13.66
C THR A 148 7.94 -7.48 12.65
N ALA A 149 7.18 -6.39 12.48
CA ALA A 149 6.10 -6.32 11.52
C ALA A 149 6.62 -6.44 10.07
N PRO A 150 5.80 -6.90 9.12
CA PRO A 150 6.16 -6.84 7.71
C PRO A 150 6.23 -5.39 7.23
N PHE A 151 7.17 -5.10 6.33
CA PHE A 151 7.26 -3.80 5.64
C PHE A 151 5.92 -3.48 4.94
N PRO A 152 5.40 -2.24 5.05
CA PRO A 152 6.02 -1.02 5.58
C PRO A 152 5.83 -0.77 7.09
N ASN A 153 5.17 -1.66 7.80
CA ASN A 153 4.75 -1.42 9.19
C ASN A 153 5.88 -1.56 10.22
N CYS A 154 7.05 -2.04 9.81
CA CYS A 154 8.24 -2.09 10.67
C CYS A 154 9.03 -0.78 10.73
N CYS A 155 8.60 0.26 10.02
CA CYS A 155 9.33 1.53 10.00
C CYS A 155 9.28 2.26 11.34
N PRO A 156 10.38 2.91 11.75
CA PRO A 156 10.46 3.61 13.01
C PRO A 156 9.56 4.85 13.03
N ILE A 157 8.78 4.98 14.09
CA ILE A 157 7.92 6.14 14.34
C ILE A 157 8.54 6.92 15.50
N PHE A 158 8.79 8.21 15.27
CA PHE A 158 9.39 9.10 16.27
C PHE A 158 8.35 10.07 16.80
N THR A 159 8.29 10.22 18.11
CA THR A 159 7.46 11.21 18.79
C THR A 159 8.37 12.32 19.32
N CYS A 160 8.10 13.56 18.89
CA CYS A 160 8.84 14.76 19.26
C CYS A 160 8.02 15.67 20.16
N GLU A 161 8.69 16.50 20.97
CA GLU A 161 8.05 17.63 21.67
C GLU A 161 7.43 18.64 20.67
N GLU A 162 6.39 19.35 21.12
CA GLU A 162 5.64 20.28 20.27
C GLU A 162 6.54 21.34 19.63
N GLY A 163 6.48 21.45 18.30
CA GLY A 163 7.27 22.42 17.52
C GLY A 163 8.68 21.96 17.13
N VAL A 164 9.14 20.79 17.58
CA VAL A 164 10.44 20.23 17.19
C VAL A 164 10.29 19.36 15.95
N LYS A 165 11.10 19.64 14.92
CA LYS A 165 11.17 18.83 13.70
C LYS A 165 12.43 17.95 13.73
N LEU A 166 12.30 16.73 13.23
CA LEU A 166 13.44 15.83 13.02
C LEU A 166 14.34 16.39 11.92
N GLU A 167 15.62 16.54 12.25
CA GLU A 167 16.66 16.82 11.27
C GLU A 167 17.17 15.48 10.73
N TYR A 168 17.34 15.40 9.41
CA TYR A 168 17.90 14.22 8.75
C TYR A 168 19.29 14.57 8.23
N PRO A 169 20.25 13.62 8.21
CA PRO A 169 21.55 13.87 7.59
C PRO A 169 21.39 14.36 6.15
N GLU A 170 22.11 15.43 5.81
CA GLU A 170 22.18 15.91 4.43
C GLU A 170 22.97 14.89 3.60
N PHE A 171 22.29 14.14 2.74
CA PHE A 171 22.95 13.31 1.76
C PHE A 171 23.41 14.21 0.62
N SER A 172 24.72 14.39 0.47
CA SER A 172 25.27 14.92 -0.78
C SER A 172 24.82 13.99 -1.91
N LYS A 173 24.17 14.55 -2.93
CA LYS A 173 23.78 13.84 -4.16
C LYS A 173 25.06 13.28 -4.81
N GLY A 174 25.49 12.08 -4.42
CA GLY A 174 26.82 11.60 -4.78
C GLY A 174 27.23 10.22 -4.28
N GLN A 175 26.32 9.39 -3.75
CA GLN A 175 26.54 7.95 -3.68
C GLN A 175 25.84 7.26 -4.85
N GLU A 176 26.28 7.64 -6.05
CA GLU A 176 26.22 6.77 -7.22
C GLU A 176 27.05 5.53 -6.87
N ALA A 177 26.56 4.33 -7.18
CA ALA A 177 27.29 3.09 -6.95
C ALA A 177 28.72 3.19 -7.49
N PRO A 178 29.74 2.64 -6.81
CA PRO A 178 31.10 2.65 -7.33
C PRO A 178 31.10 2.03 -8.73
N LYS A 179 31.45 2.83 -9.74
CA LYS A 179 31.79 2.32 -11.08
C LYS A 179 33.13 1.59 -10.94
N ASN A 180 33.07 0.28 -10.73
CA ASN A 180 34.20 -0.61 -10.94
C ASN A 180 34.06 -1.28 -12.31
#